data_AF-A0A0D2EP76-F1
#
_entry.id   AF-A0A0D2EP76-F1
#
_cell.length_a   1.000
_cell.length_b   1.000
_cell.length_c   1.000
_cell.angle_alpha   90.00
_cell.angle_beta   90.00
_cell.angle_gamma   90.00
#
_symmetry.space_group_name_H-M   'P 1'
#
loop_
_entity.id
_entity.type
_entity.pdbx_description
1 polymer ?
#
loop_
_entity_poly.entity_id
_entity_poly.type
_entity_poly.pdbx_seq_one_letter_code
_entity_poly.pdbx_strand_id
1 'polypeptide(L)'
;MLFFSFFKTLTQQTVTVELKNDISIRGTLKSVDQYLNIKLDDITVLDELKYPHLSSVKNIFIRGSVVRYVHLPPDKVDRGLLEDACRREAMAQRGKGA
;
A
#
# COMPACT_ATOMS: atom_id res chain seq x y z
N MET A 1 -13.44 -3.73 5.77
CA MET A 1 -12.32 -4.69 5.57
C MET A 1 -11.75 -4.65 4.14
N LEU A 2 -12.48 -4.03 3.21
CA LEU A 2 -12.12 -3.83 1.81
C LEU A 2 -10.62 -3.64 1.52
N PHE A 3 -9.98 -2.60 2.05
CA PHE A 3 -8.60 -2.25 1.67
C PHE A 3 -7.56 -3.26 2.15
N PHE A 4 -7.76 -3.89 3.31
CA PHE A 4 -6.89 -4.97 3.77
C PHE A 4 -6.95 -6.15 2.78
N SER A 5 -8.15 -6.60 2.41
CA SER A 5 -8.34 -7.65 1.43
C SER A 5 -7.76 -7.28 0.06
N PHE A 6 -7.99 -6.04 -0.38
CA PHE A 6 -7.46 -5.51 -1.64
C PHE A 6 -5.94 -5.57 -1.69
N PHE A 7 -5.24 -5.01 -0.70
CA PHE A 7 -3.77 -5.04 -0.69
C PHE A 7 -3.20 -6.46 -0.56
N LYS A 8 -3.90 -7.40 0.09
CA LYS A 8 -3.49 -8.81 0.08
C LYS A 8 -3.45 -9.40 -1.34
N THR A 9 -4.35 -8.99 -2.25
CA THR A 9 -4.31 -9.44 -3.66
C THR A 9 -3.08 -8.94 -4.42
N LEU A 10 -2.44 -7.88 -3.92
CA LEU A 10 -1.27 -7.25 -4.53
C LEU A 10 0.06 -7.72 -3.91
N THR A 11 0.02 -8.72 -3.02
CA THR A 11 1.24 -9.33 -2.48
C THR A 11 2.11 -9.86 -3.63
N GLN A 12 3.42 -9.73 -3.51
CA GLN A 12 4.43 -10.01 -4.54
C GLN A 12 4.43 -9.07 -5.76
N GLN A 13 3.61 -8.01 -5.78
CA GLN A 13 3.67 -6.98 -6.83
C GLN A 13 4.62 -5.86 -6.42
N THR A 14 5.29 -5.26 -7.41
CA THR A 14 6.08 -4.04 -7.19
C THR A 14 5.16 -2.84 -7.06
N VAL A 15 5.33 -2.08 -5.98
CA VAL A 15 4.56 -0.86 -5.69
C VAL A 15 5.50 0.27 -5.30
N THR A 16 5.01 1.51 -5.37
CA THR A 16 5.71 2.67 -4.80
C THR A 16 4.86 3.26 -3.69
N VAL A 17 5.44 3.41 -2.49
CA VAL A 17 4.80 4.01 -1.33
C VAL A 17 5.37 5.41 -1.13
N GLU A 18 4.52 6.42 -1.19
CA GLU A 18 4.84 7.80 -0.81
C GLU A 18 4.39 8.04 0.64
N LEU A 19 5.32 8.50 1.47
CA LEU A 19 5.09 8.83 2.86
C LEU A 19 4.65 10.28 3.03
N LYS A 20 4.01 10.60 4.16
CA LYS A 20 3.58 11.96 4.49
C LYS A 20 4.70 12.99 4.61
N ASN A 21 5.95 12.56 4.69
CA ASN A 21 7.15 13.39 4.69
C ASN A 21 7.86 13.41 3.32
N ASP A 22 7.11 13.06 2.26
CA ASP A 22 7.51 13.10 0.85
C ASP A 22 8.59 12.08 0.44
N ILE A 23 8.97 11.16 1.33
CA ILE A 23 9.86 10.05 0.96
C ILE A 23 9.08 9.05 0.09
N SER A 24 9.64 8.74 -1.06
CA SER A 24 9.09 7.74 -1.99
C SER A 24 9.95 6.48 -2.04
N ILE A 25 9.34 5.34 -1.72
CA ILE A 25 10.01 4.05 -1.61
C ILE A 25 9.34 3.07 -2.56
N ARG A 26 10.09 2.58 -3.55
CA ARG A 26 9.66 1.51 -4.44
C ARG A 26 10.14 0.17 -3.88
N GLY A 27 9.32 -0.88 -3.96
CA GLY A 27 9.71 -2.22 -3.53
C GLY A 27 8.63 -3.26 -3.82
N THR A 28 8.92 -4.51 -3.47
CA THR A 28 7.98 -5.63 -3.63
C THR A 28 7.10 -5.74 -2.39
N LEU A 29 5.78 -5.66 -2.55
CA LEU A 29 4.83 -5.77 -1.44
C LEU A 29 4.87 -7.18 -0.84
N LYS A 30 5.45 -7.31 0.35
CA LYS A 30 5.63 -8.60 1.02
C LYS A 30 4.44 -8.99 1.88
N SER A 31 3.89 -8.03 2.63
CA SER A 31 2.73 -8.26 3.49
C SER A 31 2.04 -6.95 3.85
N VAL A 32 0.77 -7.06 4.18
CA VAL A 32 -0.08 -5.98 4.72
C VAL A 32 -0.86 -6.52 5.92
N ASP A 33 -1.13 -5.69 6.92
CA ASP A 33 -1.99 -6.05 8.07
C ASP A 33 -3.30 -5.24 8.11
N GLN A 34 -4.12 -5.49 9.13
CA GLN A 34 -5.43 -4.84 9.29
C GLN A 34 -5.36 -3.32 9.49
N TYR A 35 -4.21 -2.78 9.93
CA TYR A 35 -3.97 -1.34 10.07
C TYR A 35 -3.33 -0.74 8.82
N LEU A 36 -3.22 -1.54 7.76
CA LEU A 36 -2.55 -1.19 6.51
C LEU A 36 -1.07 -0.84 6.72
N ASN A 37 -0.43 -1.44 7.73
CA ASN A 37 1.03 -1.43 7.80
C ASN A 37 1.57 -2.27 6.64
N ILE A 38 2.63 -1.79 5.99
CA ILE A 38 3.17 -2.37 4.77
C ILE A 38 4.59 -2.86 5.02
N LYS A 39 4.88 -4.10 4.62
CA LYS A 39 6.25 -4.60 4.51
C LYS A 39 6.64 -4.63 3.04
N LEU A 40 7.76 -4.00 2.68
CA LEU A 40 8.37 -4.10 1.36
C LEU A 40 9.71 -4.83 1.46
N ASP A 41 9.98 -5.70 0.50
CA ASP A 41 11.28 -6.32 0.26
C ASP A 41 11.90 -5.73 -1.03
N ASP A 42 13.22 -5.85 -1.17
CA ASP A 42 14.02 -5.37 -2.31
C ASP A 42 13.73 -3.92 -2.69
N ILE A 43 13.84 -3.02 -1.70
CA ILE A 43 13.45 -1.62 -1.86
C ILE A 43 14.49 -0.77 -2.60
N THR A 44 14.02 0.34 -3.15
CA THR A 44 14.83 1.43 -3.68
C THR A 44 14.15 2.75 -3.32
N VAL A 45 14.92 3.69 -2.76
CA VAL A 45 14.43 5.05 -2.48
C VAL A 45 14.59 5.88 -3.75
N LEU A 46 13.51 6.51 -4.20
CA LEU A 46 13.52 7.23 -5.49
C LEU A 46 14.35 8.52 -5.44
N ASP A 47 14.40 9.19 -4.27
CA ASP A 47 15.23 10.38 -4.01
C ASP A 47 16.47 10.05 -3.16
N GLU A 48 17.28 9.11 -3.65
CA GLU A 48 18.41 8.58 -2.91
C GLU A 48 19.43 9.66 -2.47
N LEU A 49 19.70 10.65 -3.33
CA LEU A 49 20.62 11.77 -3.03
C LEU A 49 20.18 12.61 -1.83
N LYS A 50 18.86 12.73 -1.61
CA LYS A 50 18.29 13.50 -0.50
C LYS A 50 18.23 12.66 0.79
N TYR A 51 18.18 11.34 0.66
CA TYR A 51 18.03 10.39 1.77
C TYR A 51 19.07 9.25 1.73
N PRO A 52 20.39 9.55 1.72
CA PRO A 52 21.43 8.54 1.55
C PRO A 52 21.51 7.52 2.70
N HIS A 53 20.95 7.86 3.86
CA HIS A 53 20.87 6.95 5.01
C HIS A 53 19.95 5.74 4.76
N LEU A 54 19.11 5.79 3.72
CA LEU A 54 18.20 4.70 3.35
C LEU A 54 18.75 3.80 2.24
N SER A 55 19.84 4.18 1.58
CA SER A 55 20.43 3.46 0.43
C SER A 55 20.81 2.01 0.73
N SER A 56 21.19 1.70 1.97
CA SER A 56 21.61 0.35 2.37
C SER A 56 20.45 -0.55 2.83
N VAL A 57 19.25 0.02 2.96
CA VAL A 57 18.07 -0.71 3.46
C VAL A 57 17.49 -1.56 2.33
N LYS A 58 17.46 -2.88 2.51
CA LYS A 58 16.86 -3.81 1.54
C LYS A 58 15.39 -4.09 1.79
N ASN A 59 14.99 -4.16 3.06
CA ASN A 59 13.63 -4.47 3.47
C ASN A 59 13.17 -3.41 4.48
N ILE A 60 11.90 -3.04 4.42
CA ILE A 60 11.34 -2.00 5.30
C ILE A 60 9.95 -2.37 5.78
N PHE A 61 9.63 -1.97 7.01
CA PHE A 61 8.29 -2.00 7.57
C PHE A 61 7.80 -0.56 7.77
N ILE A 62 6.67 -0.24 7.16
CA ILE A 62 6.08 1.09 7.14
C ILE A 62 4.77 1.04 7.92
N ARG A 63 4.63 1.92 8.92
CA ARG A 63 3.38 2.09 9.64
C ARG A 63 2.32 2.72 8.72
N GLY A 64 1.14 2.11 8.62
CA GLY A 64 0.08 2.55 7.69
C GLY A 64 -0.32 4.01 7.90
N SER A 65 -0.27 4.52 9.13
CA SER A 65 -0.63 5.91 9.46
C SER A 65 0.31 6.97 8.88
N VAL A 66 1.53 6.61 8.45
CA VAL A 66 2.48 7.55 7.83
C VAL A 66 2.47 7.50 6.30
N VAL A 67 1.72 6.57 5.70
CA VAL A 67 1.56 6.48 4.25
C VAL A 67 0.63 7.61 3.77
N ARG A 68 1.00 8.25 2.66
CA ARG A 68 0.16 9.22 1.94
C ARG A 68 -0.43 8.58 0.69
N TYR A 69 0.40 7.98 -0.16
CA TYR A 69 -0.04 7.33 -1.40
C TYR A 69 0.64 5.97 -1.58
N VAL A 70 -0.06 5.07 -2.29
CA VAL A 70 0.50 3.84 -2.81
C VAL A 70 0.20 3.79 -4.30
N HIS A 71 1.24 3.87 -5.13
CA HIS A 71 1.15 3.76 -6.57
C HIS A 71 1.19 2.28 -6.96
N LEU A 72 0.20 1.88 -7.76
CA LEU A 72 -0.05 0.49 -8.12
C LEU A 72 0.11 0.28 -9.62
N PRO A 73 0.61 -0.90 -10.05
CA PRO A 73 0.59 -1.30 -11.44
C PRO A 73 -0.88 -1.50 -11.89
N PRO A 74 -1.36 -0.76 -12.92
CA PRO A 74 -2.78 -0.74 -13.28
C PRO A 74 -3.27 -2.08 -13.83
N ASP A 75 -2.39 -2.91 -14.41
CA ASP A 75 -2.68 -4.26 -14.91
C ASP A 75 -2.89 -5.28 -13.79
N LYS A 76 -2.51 -4.96 -12.55
CA LYS A 76 -2.71 -5.83 -11.37
C LYS A 76 -3.97 -5.49 -10.58
N VAL A 77 -4.76 -4.51 -11.04
CA VAL A 77 -5.97 -4.06 -10.36
C VAL A 77 -7.19 -4.36 -11.22
N ASP A 78 -8.00 -5.32 -10.77
CA ASP A 78 -9.34 -5.53 -11.32
C ASP A 78 -10.28 -4.43 -10.79
N ARG A 79 -10.58 -3.46 -11.66
CA ARG A 79 -11.41 -2.30 -11.32
C ARG A 79 -12.87 -2.69 -11.09
N GLY A 80 -13.40 -3.64 -11.85
CA GLY A 80 -14.79 -4.08 -11.70
C GLY A 80 -15.01 -4.76 -10.35
N LEU A 81 -14.10 -5.65 -9.96
CA LEU A 81 -14.13 -6.28 -8.64
C LEU A 81 -14.02 -5.25 -7.51
N LEU A 82 -13.14 -4.25 -7.66
CA LEU A 82 -12.94 -3.19 -6.67
C LEU A 82 -14.18 -2.29 -6.53
N GLU A 83 -14.80 -1.88 -7.64
CA GLU A 83 -16.04 -1.09 -7.66
C GLU A 83 -17.19 -1.82 -6.96
N ASP A 84 -17.38 -3.11 -7.27
CA ASP A 84 -18.42 -3.94 -6.65
C ASP A 84 -18.15 -4.20 -5.16
N ALA A 85 -16.89 -4.37 -4.77
CA ALA A 85 -16.52 -4.49 -3.37
C ALA A 85 -16.74 -3.17 -2.60
N CYS A 86 -16.43 -2.02 -3.21
CA CYS A 86 -16.75 -0.69 -2.67
C CYS A 86 -18.26 -0.50 -2.43
N ARG A 87 -19.10 -0.83 -3.42
CA ARG A 87 -20.57 -0.73 -3.29
C ARG A 87 -21.09 -1.56 -2.12
N ARG A 88 -20.63 -2.80 -1.99
CA ARG A 88 -21.01 -3.70 -0.89
C ARG A 88 -20.54 -3.22 0.48
N GLU A 89 -19.29 -2.78 0.61
CA GLU A 89 -18.75 -2.27 1.89
C GLU A 89 -19.49 -0.98 2.30
N ALA A 90 -19.81 -0.08 1.37
CA ALA A 90 -20.58 1.14 1.66
C ALA A 90 -22.01 0.84 2.17
N MET A 91 -22.72 -0.12 1.56
CA MET A 91 -24.03 -0.56 2.06
C MET A 91 -23.94 -1.16 3.46
N ALA A 92 -22.93 -2.01 3.70
CA ALA A 92 -22.71 -2.65 4.99
C ALA A 92 -22.35 -1.64 6.11
N GLN A 93 -21.62 -0.57 5.80
CA GLN A 93 -21.31 0.48 6.77
C GLN A 93 -22.54 1.31 7.15
N ARG A 94 -23.43 1.61 6.18
CA ARG A 94 -24.67 2.36 6.46
C ARG A 94 -25.60 1.60 7.41
N GLY A 95 -25.67 0.28 7.30
CA GLY A 95 -26.47 -0.56 8.19
C GLY A 95 -25.94 -0.69 9.63
N LYS A 96 -24.71 -0.25 9.92
CA LYS A 96 -24.12 -0.28 11.27
C LYS A 96 -24.28 1.02 12.05
N GLY A 97 -24.77 2.08 11.39
CA GLY A 97 -25.01 3.39 11.99
C GLY A 97 -26.50 3.70 12.24
N ALA A 98 -27.36 2.68 12.16
CA ALA A 98 -28.79 2.76 12.46
C ALA A 98 -29.12 1.93 13.71
#